data_AF-A0A9D9CPV6-F1
#
_entry.id   AF-A0A9D9CPV6-F1
#
_cell.length_a   1.000
_cell.length_b   1.000
_cell.length_c   1.000
_cell.angle_alpha   90.00
_cell.angle_beta   90.00
_cell.angle_gamma   90.00
#
_symmetry.space_group_name_H-M   'P 1'
#
loop_
_entity.id
_entity.type
_entity.pdbx_description
1 polymer ?
#
loop_
_entity_poly.entity_id
_entity_poly.type
_entity_poly.pdbx_seq_one_letter_code
_entity_poly.pdbx_strand_id
1 'polypeptide(L)'
;MKRYVLIVLTAIMVIACTQHEVDDVLSGAGEGKIYASIMGSDTKVQLNELKQTVWTAGDRIYVIGPDHYGAYTFDGNTGDRSGSFTRTAEGTPPDQQGYYFDQYYAIYSNFISYGRYSNGDGVIFAQVPQVQQYMDHSYGLSANTMVATSQDGVNFSFKNVLGYLRLSLIGDKKVRSIALHGNNNEIMSGIFYFDLGDIYNHIWYDQLSNSIVLDCLEEGIQLSETPQEFYMVVPPVTFSGGFTISVNFTDGTSCPQSTSKNLQIEANTIYPMATVNTSESGWAYMYINHTGEAVSYPILIGESSVTGVINFGDGTSASAGGNYIHNYVDANPSHTITVKSKGAEGFVIYGCDGITKIDLSNF
;
A
#
# COMPACT_ATOMS: atom_id res chain seq x y z
N MET A 1 -13.54 -32.51 -0.14
CA MET A 1 -14.70 -31.94 0.60
C MET A 1 -14.41 -30.47 0.82
N LYS A 2 -15.29 -29.55 0.42
CA LYS A 2 -15.15 -28.12 0.75
C LYS A 2 -15.28 -27.98 2.28
N ARG A 3 -14.26 -27.42 2.94
CA ARG A 3 -14.26 -27.18 4.40
C ARG A 3 -15.05 -25.89 4.65
N TYR A 4 -16.03 -25.93 5.54
CA TYR A 4 -16.79 -24.75 5.96
C TYR A 4 -16.25 -24.25 7.30
N VAL A 5 -16.14 -22.93 7.45
CA VAL A 5 -15.65 -22.27 8.67
C VAL A 5 -16.84 -21.87 9.53
N LEU A 6 -16.80 -22.19 10.83
CA LEU A 6 -17.83 -21.83 11.82
C LEU A 6 -17.21 -20.82 12.81
N ILE A 7 -17.81 -19.63 12.95
CA ILE A 7 -17.27 -18.53 13.77
C ILE A 7 -18.05 -18.37 15.08
N VAL A 8 -17.33 -18.12 16.18
CA VAL A 8 -17.84 -17.41 17.36
C VAL A 8 -17.05 -16.10 17.45
N LEU A 9 -17.73 -14.97 17.30
CA LEU A 9 -17.12 -13.63 17.27
C LEU A 9 -16.80 -13.16 18.70
N THR A 10 -15.53 -13.19 19.09
CA THR A 10 -14.99 -12.39 20.19
C THR A 10 -14.11 -11.28 19.62
N ALA A 11 -14.73 -10.15 19.25
CA ALA A 11 -14.02 -8.97 18.75
C ALA A 11 -13.61 -8.07 19.93
N ILE A 12 -12.34 -7.71 20.04
CA ILE A 12 -11.86 -6.66 20.96
C ILE A 12 -11.32 -5.49 20.12
N MET A 13 -12.04 -4.37 20.10
CA MET A 13 -11.54 -3.10 19.57
C MET A 13 -10.57 -2.44 20.57
N VAL A 14 -9.50 -1.82 20.08
CA VAL A 14 -8.45 -1.23 20.92
C VAL A 14 -8.72 0.26 21.17
N ILE A 15 -8.74 0.67 22.44
CA ILE A 15 -8.60 2.07 22.88
C ILE A 15 -7.24 2.18 23.58
N ALA A 16 -6.42 3.15 23.19
CA ALA A 16 -5.06 3.35 23.71
C ALA A 16 -4.98 4.50 24.71
N CYS A 17 -4.45 4.23 25.91
CA CYS A 17 -3.51 5.07 26.69
C CYS A 17 -3.40 4.56 28.13
N THR A 18 -2.18 4.31 28.62
CA THR A 18 -1.49 5.10 29.68
C THR A 18 -0.12 4.50 30.02
N GLN A 19 0.87 5.36 30.25
CA GLN A 19 2.28 5.09 30.56
C GLN A 19 2.50 4.66 32.03
N HIS A 20 3.50 3.80 32.29
CA HIS A 20 4.33 3.90 33.51
C HIS A 20 5.69 3.17 33.43
N GLU A 21 6.57 3.58 34.33
CA GLU A 21 8.04 3.54 34.35
C GLU A 21 8.73 2.16 34.53
N VAL A 22 10.03 2.16 34.21
CA VAL A 22 10.96 1.04 34.03
C VAL A 22 11.71 0.70 35.34
N ASP A 23 11.88 -0.60 35.61
CA ASP A 23 13.00 -1.11 36.43
C ASP A 23 13.67 -2.28 35.71
N ASP A 24 15.01 -2.24 35.69
CA ASP A 24 15.91 -3.06 34.88
C ASP A 24 16.61 -4.11 35.76
N VAL A 25 16.52 -5.42 35.46
CA VAL A 25 17.56 -6.46 35.70
C VAL A 25 17.25 -7.71 34.85
N LEU A 26 18.26 -8.16 34.08
CA LEU A 26 18.30 -9.42 33.33
C LEU A 26 18.65 -10.63 34.24
N SER A 27 17.76 -11.63 34.34
CA SER A 27 18.06 -13.09 34.33
C SER A 27 16.83 -13.93 34.72
N GLY A 28 16.53 -14.96 33.93
CA GLY A 28 15.43 -15.91 34.15
C GLY A 28 14.14 -15.47 33.46
N ALA A 29 13.58 -16.31 32.59
CA ALA A 29 12.25 -16.09 32.04
C ALA A 29 11.25 -16.08 33.21
N GLY A 30 10.84 -14.90 33.65
CA GLY A 30 9.72 -14.73 34.56
C GLY A 30 8.44 -15.21 33.89
N GLU A 31 7.52 -15.78 34.68
CA GLU A 31 6.18 -16.13 34.21
C GLU A 31 5.58 -14.96 33.40
N GLY A 32 5.14 -15.24 32.17
CA GLY A 32 4.48 -14.24 31.32
C GLY A 32 5.37 -13.36 30.46
N LYS A 33 6.65 -13.70 30.26
CA LYS A 33 7.49 -13.10 29.20
C LYS A 33 7.66 -14.01 27.99
N ILE A 34 7.66 -13.41 26.81
CA ILE A 34 8.06 -14.05 25.54
C ILE A 34 9.11 -13.19 24.85
N TYR A 35 9.81 -13.78 23.88
CA TYR A 35 10.82 -13.11 23.09
C TYR A 35 10.43 -13.13 21.61
N ALA A 36 10.50 -11.98 20.97
CA ALA A 36 10.19 -11.87 19.56
C ALA A 36 11.33 -11.20 18.80
N SER A 37 11.58 -11.68 17.60
CA SER A 37 12.48 -11.08 16.62
C SER A 37 11.77 -10.92 15.29
N ILE A 38 12.25 -10.00 14.46
CA ILE A 38 11.73 -9.77 13.11
C ILE A 38 12.73 -10.34 12.11
N MET A 39 12.26 -11.30 11.29
CA MET A 39 13.04 -11.92 10.22
C MET A 39 12.99 -11.09 8.93
N GLY A 40 14.06 -11.15 8.13
CA GLY A 40 14.17 -10.42 6.86
C GLY A 40 14.84 -9.05 7.01
N SER A 41 15.16 -8.38 5.90
CA SER A 41 15.74 -7.02 5.87
C SER A 41 14.70 -5.92 5.98
N ASP A 42 13.43 -6.22 5.70
CA ASP A 42 12.34 -5.27 5.59
C ASP A 42 11.11 -5.93 6.25
N THR A 43 10.36 -5.23 7.13
CA THR A 43 8.86 -5.27 7.37
C THR A 43 8.20 -4.95 8.76
N LYS A 44 7.83 -3.67 9.11
CA LYS A 44 6.97 -3.10 10.21
C LYS A 44 7.34 -1.92 11.16
N VAL A 45 6.21 -1.34 11.62
CA VAL A 45 5.76 -0.30 12.60
C VAL A 45 6.35 1.09 12.45
N GLN A 46 7.65 1.18 12.32
CA GLN A 46 8.36 2.36 11.87
C GLN A 46 9.56 1.90 11.04
N LEU A 47 10.01 2.76 10.17
CA LEU A 47 11.22 2.56 9.39
C LEU A 47 12.35 3.21 10.16
N ASN A 48 13.42 2.46 10.43
CA ASN A 48 14.67 3.09 10.84
C ASN A 48 15.29 3.87 9.65
N GLU A 49 16.41 4.56 9.87
CA GLU A 49 17.12 5.29 8.80
C GLU A 49 17.51 4.41 7.61
N LEU A 50 17.67 3.10 7.85
CA LEU A 50 17.99 2.10 6.83
C LEU A 50 16.73 1.53 6.15
N LYS A 51 15.54 2.08 6.43
CA LYS A 51 14.23 1.60 5.95
C LYS A 51 13.92 0.16 6.35
N GLN A 52 14.52 -0.27 7.45
CA GLN A 52 14.25 -1.56 8.05
C GLN A 52 13.21 -1.42 9.13
N THR A 53 12.77 -2.57 9.57
CA THR A 53 11.65 -2.70 10.47
C THR A 53 12.07 -2.92 11.88
N VAL A 54 11.30 -2.30 12.74
CA VAL A 54 11.53 -2.23 14.17
C VAL A 54 10.22 -2.36 14.93
N TRP A 55 10.34 -2.81 16.16
CA TRP A 55 9.31 -2.66 17.16
C TRP A 55 9.30 -1.23 17.70
N THR A 56 8.11 -0.76 18.05
CA THR A 56 7.88 0.47 18.80
C THR A 56 7.46 0.10 20.22
N ALA A 57 7.96 0.84 21.22
CA ALA A 57 7.53 0.65 22.60
C ALA A 57 6.01 0.69 22.70
N GLY A 58 5.41 -0.32 23.34
CA GLY A 58 3.95 -0.46 23.43
C GLY A 58 3.29 -1.28 22.31
N ASP A 59 4.04 -1.73 21.31
CA ASP A 59 3.52 -2.65 20.29
C ASP A 59 2.90 -3.90 20.92
N ARG A 60 1.76 -4.34 20.41
CA ARG A 60 1.02 -5.49 20.96
C ARG A 60 0.95 -6.64 19.97
N ILE A 61 1.20 -7.84 20.47
CA ILE A 61 1.04 -9.11 19.77
C ILE A 61 0.08 -10.01 20.53
N TYR A 62 -0.49 -10.98 19.83
CA TYR A 62 -1.36 -12.00 20.40
C TYR A 62 -0.76 -13.37 20.15
N VAL A 63 -0.69 -14.18 21.20
CA VAL A 63 -0.25 -15.57 21.12
C VAL A 63 -1.46 -16.49 21.25
N ILE A 64 -1.59 -17.41 20.30
CA ILE A 64 -2.65 -18.42 20.22
C ILE A 64 -1.95 -19.77 20.09
N GLY A 65 -2.23 -20.72 20.98
CA GLY A 65 -1.65 -22.05 20.94
C GLY A 65 -2.64 -23.10 21.47
N PRO A 66 -2.20 -24.36 21.64
CA PRO A 66 -3.06 -25.44 22.11
C PRO A 66 -3.76 -25.08 23.43
N ASP A 67 -2.99 -24.64 24.42
CA ASP A 67 -3.42 -24.37 25.80
C ASP A 67 -3.26 -22.88 26.18
N HIS A 68 -3.04 -22.00 25.20
CA HIS A 68 -2.72 -20.61 25.45
C HIS A 68 -3.48 -19.63 24.56
N TYR A 69 -4.01 -18.57 25.18
CA TYR A 69 -4.47 -17.38 24.50
C TYR A 69 -4.15 -16.13 25.33
N GLY A 70 -3.37 -15.21 24.78
CA GLY A 70 -2.97 -14.00 25.52
C GLY A 70 -2.45 -12.88 24.62
N ALA A 71 -2.50 -11.65 25.15
CA ALA A 71 -1.90 -10.48 24.54
C ALA A 71 -0.61 -10.10 25.28
N TYR A 72 0.39 -9.66 24.52
CA TYR A 72 1.72 -9.31 25.02
C TYR A 72 2.15 -7.97 24.44
N THR A 73 2.80 -7.15 25.24
CA THR A 73 3.22 -5.81 24.88
C THR A 73 4.74 -5.69 24.90
N PHE A 74 5.30 -5.06 23.87
CA PHE A 74 6.74 -4.86 23.71
C PHE A 74 7.27 -3.95 24.82
N ASP A 75 8.25 -4.45 25.57
CA ASP A 75 8.90 -3.74 26.68
C ASP A 75 10.33 -3.28 26.36
N GLY A 76 10.77 -3.42 25.10
CA GLY A 76 12.06 -2.91 24.62
C GLY A 76 12.01 -1.48 24.11
N ASN A 77 13.10 -1.03 23.49
CA ASN A 77 13.21 0.34 22.97
C ASN A 77 12.64 0.44 21.57
N THR A 78 11.96 1.55 21.28
CA THR A 78 11.57 1.90 19.90
C THR A 78 12.80 1.89 19.00
N GLY A 79 12.75 1.15 17.90
CA GLY A 79 13.89 0.95 17.00
C GLY A 79 14.52 -0.44 17.10
N ASP A 80 14.18 -1.22 18.13
CA ASP A 80 14.71 -2.57 18.30
C ASP A 80 14.07 -3.56 17.31
N ARG A 81 14.87 -4.48 16.77
CA ARG A 81 14.39 -5.56 15.89
C ARG A 81 14.07 -6.86 16.61
N SER A 82 14.39 -6.90 17.90
CA SER A 82 14.15 -8.03 18.78
C SER A 82 14.08 -7.55 20.23
N GLY A 83 13.28 -8.21 21.05
CA GLY A 83 13.26 -7.97 22.48
C GLY A 83 12.20 -8.80 23.18
N SER A 84 11.95 -8.49 24.44
CA SER A 84 10.91 -9.14 25.23
C SER A 84 9.55 -8.50 25.01
N PHE A 85 8.52 -9.30 25.27
CA PHE A 85 7.16 -8.83 25.41
C PHE A 85 6.60 -9.37 26.72
N THR A 86 5.93 -8.50 27.48
CA THR A 86 5.30 -8.84 28.74
C THR A 86 3.80 -9.06 28.55
N ARG A 87 3.25 -10.12 29.16
CA ARG A 87 1.82 -10.44 29.07
C ARG A 87 0.98 -9.30 29.68
N THR A 88 0.00 -8.81 28.92
CA THR A 88 -0.90 -7.74 29.34
C THR A 88 -2.37 -8.17 29.41
N ALA A 89 -2.73 -9.25 28.74
CA ALA A 89 -4.04 -9.87 28.88
C ALA A 89 -3.97 -11.38 28.67
N GLU A 90 -4.91 -12.10 29.28
CA GLU A 90 -5.09 -13.53 29.15
C GLU A 90 -6.56 -13.79 28.83
N GLY A 91 -6.83 -14.75 27.94
CA GLY A 91 -8.19 -15.18 27.65
C GLY A 91 -8.31 -16.69 27.64
N THR A 92 -9.50 -17.19 27.37
CA THR A 92 -9.78 -18.62 27.41
C THR A 92 -8.97 -19.35 26.33
N PRO A 93 -8.17 -20.37 26.70
CA PRO A 93 -7.43 -21.19 25.75
C PRO A 93 -8.31 -21.78 24.63
N PRO A 94 -7.79 -21.92 23.39
CA PRO A 94 -8.57 -22.44 22.27
C PRO A 94 -9.01 -23.91 22.43
N ASP A 95 -8.19 -24.77 23.04
CA ASP A 95 -8.53 -26.18 23.30
C ASP A 95 -9.80 -26.34 24.16
N GLN A 96 -9.96 -25.51 25.19
CA GLN A 96 -11.14 -25.48 26.06
C GLN A 96 -12.42 -25.10 25.32
N GLN A 97 -12.29 -24.54 24.12
CA GLN A 97 -13.39 -24.14 23.25
C GLN A 97 -13.52 -25.07 22.02
N GLY A 98 -12.72 -26.15 21.97
CA GLY A 98 -12.72 -27.13 20.89
C GLY A 98 -12.09 -26.63 19.59
N TYR A 99 -11.16 -25.67 19.67
CA TYR A 99 -10.30 -25.22 18.57
C TYR A 99 -8.94 -25.91 18.71
N TYR A 100 -8.53 -26.65 17.69
CA TYR A 100 -7.26 -27.38 17.72
C TYR A 100 -6.16 -26.61 17.00
N PHE A 101 -5.13 -26.20 17.74
CA PHE A 101 -3.86 -25.70 17.21
C PHE A 101 -2.77 -26.71 17.55
N ASP A 102 -1.87 -27.00 16.61
CA ASP A 102 -0.78 -27.97 16.77
C ASP A 102 0.53 -27.32 17.27
N GLN A 103 0.60 -25.98 17.26
CA GLN A 103 1.72 -25.18 17.72
C GLN A 103 1.24 -23.79 18.15
N TYR A 104 2.15 -22.96 18.66
CA TYR A 104 1.86 -21.57 19.01
C TYR A 104 2.05 -20.65 17.81
N TYR A 105 1.14 -19.71 17.67
CA TYR A 105 1.17 -18.64 16.67
C TYR A 105 1.18 -17.31 17.40
N ALA A 106 2.10 -16.43 17.02
CA ALA A 106 2.08 -15.04 17.47
C ALA A 106 1.74 -14.12 16.30
N ILE A 107 0.78 -13.21 16.50
CA ILE A 107 0.24 -12.34 15.45
C ILE A 107 0.30 -10.90 15.90
N TYR A 108 0.86 -10.05 15.05
CA TYR A 108 0.72 -8.61 15.11
C TYR A 108 -0.22 -8.17 13.99
N SER A 109 -1.35 -7.56 14.32
CA SER A 109 -2.31 -6.97 13.38
C SER A 109 -3.25 -5.99 14.10
N ASN A 110 -3.95 -5.12 13.37
CA ASN A 110 -5.04 -4.29 13.92
C ASN A 110 -6.29 -5.11 14.28
N PHE A 111 -6.49 -6.24 13.60
CA PHE A 111 -7.64 -7.11 13.78
C PHE A 111 -7.15 -8.54 13.91
N ILE A 112 -7.51 -9.19 15.01
CA ILE A 112 -7.19 -10.59 15.26
C ILE A 112 -8.45 -11.25 15.79
N SER A 113 -8.83 -12.35 15.14
CA SER A 113 -9.87 -13.26 15.61
C SER A 113 -9.40 -14.69 15.34
N TYR A 114 -10.01 -15.67 15.98
CA TYR A 114 -9.77 -17.07 15.68
C TYR A 114 -11.10 -17.83 15.61
N GLY A 115 -11.07 -19.03 15.02
CA GLY A 115 -12.23 -19.89 14.85
C GLY A 115 -11.80 -21.32 14.55
N ARG A 116 -12.70 -22.14 13.97
CA ARG A 116 -12.36 -23.47 13.46
C ARG A 116 -12.99 -23.80 12.12
N TYR A 117 -12.36 -24.73 11.43
CA TYR A 117 -12.99 -25.56 10.43
C TYR A 117 -13.94 -26.59 11.05
N SER A 118 -14.79 -27.18 10.21
CA SER A 118 -15.73 -28.24 10.62
C SER A 118 -15.07 -29.49 11.23
N ASN A 119 -13.78 -29.73 10.99
CA ASN A 119 -13.02 -30.84 11.57
C ASN A 119 -12.36 -30.51 12.91
N GLY A 120 -12.52 -29.29 13.43
CA GLY A 120 -11.95 -28.86 14.72
C GLY A 120 -10.66 -28.05 14.59
N ASP A 121 -9.96 -28.13 13.45
CA ASP A 121 -8.73 -27.39 13.19
C ASP A 121 -8.95 -25.88 13.35
N GLY A 122 -8.06 -25.22 14.08
CA GLY A 122 -8.06 -23.79 14.32
C GLY A 122 -7.83 -22.99 13.04
N VAL A 123 -8.40 -21.79 12.99
CA VAL A 123 -8.11 -20.77 11.98
C VAL A 123 -7.86 -19.44 12.67
N ILE A 124 -6.96 -18.64 12.10
CA ILE A 124 -6.65 -17.30 12.59
C ILE A 124 -7.01 -16.31 11.51
N PHE A 125 -7.78 -15.30 11.87
CA PHE A 125 -8.21 -14.22 11.00
C PHE A 125 -7.39 -12.98 11.27
N ALA A 126 -7.08 -12.27 10.19
CA ALA A 126 -6.50 -10.94 10.20
C ALA A 126 -7.20 -10.07 9.16
N GLN A 127 -6.83 -8.79 9.09
CA GLN A 127 -7.41 -7.85 8.16
C GLN A 127 -6.33 -7.09 7.41
N VAL A 128 -6.57 -6.83 6.13
CA VAL A 128 -5.98 -5.67 5.45
C VAL A 128 -7.04 -4.58 5.49
N PRO A 129 -6.87 -3.51 6.29
CA PRO A 129 -7.88 -2.47 6.38
C PRO A 129 -7.98 -1.70 5.05
N GLN A 130 -9.22 -1.42 4.63
CA GLN A 130 -9.47 -0.61 3.44
C GLN A 130 -8.94 0.81 3.61
N VAL A 131 -9.03 1.37 4.81
CA VAL A 131 -8.48 2.68 5.15
C VAL A 131 -7.28 2.49 6.07
N GLN A 132 -6.13 2.97 5.61
CA GLN A 132 -4.87 2.97 6.33
C GLN A 132 -4.55 4.40 6.74
N GLN A 133 -4.15 4.61 7.98
CA GLN A 133 -3.75 5.94 8.42
C GLN A 133 -2.28 6.18 8.07
N TYR A 134 -2.00 7.30 7.41
CA TYR A 134 -0.63 7.75 7.17
C TYR A 134 0.10 7.99 8.50
N MET A 135 1.35 7.56 8.53
CA MET A 135 2.29 7.91 9.58
C MET A 135 3.66 8.07 8.93
N ASP A 136 4.35 9.15 9.29
CA ASP A 136 5.66 9.42 8.72
C ASP A 136 6.64 8.29 9.05
N HIS A 137 7.50 7.97 8.08
CA HIS A 137 8.43 6.84 8.14
C HIS A 137 7.78 5.53 8.59
N SER A 138 6.53 5.25 8.20
CA SER A 138 5.82 4.05 8.61
C SER A 138 4.88 3.54 7.52
N TYR A 139 4.53 2.26 7.59
CA TYR A 139 3.48 1.64 6.78
C TYR A 139 2.06 1.94 7.31
N GLY A 140 1.92 2.88 8.24
CA GLY A 140 0.70 3.21 8.97
C GLY A 140 0.53 2.38 10.24
N LEU A 141 -0.06 3.00 11.27
CA LEU A 141 -0.33 2.32 12.54
C LEU A 141 -1.27 1.14 12.31
N SER A 142 -0.79 -0.05 12.69
CA SER A 142 -1.57 -1.29 12.73
C SER A 142 -2.13 -1.80 11.39
N ALA A 143 -1.82 -1.16 10.24
CA ALA A 143 -2.26 -1.62 8.92
C ALA A 143 -1.57 -2.92 8.47
N ASN A 144 -0.45 -3.24 9.09
CA ASN A 144 0.40 -4.33 8.66
C ASN A 144 0.17 -5.60 9.49
N THR A 145 0.30 -6.79 8.88
CA THR A 145 0.15 -8.10 9.53
C THR A 145 1.44 -8.93 9.50
N MET A 146 1.79 -9.55 10.64
CA MET A 146 3.04 -10.28 10.87
C MET A 146 2.67 -11.52 11.68
N VAL A 147 3.29 -12.63 11.33
CA VAL A 147 3.01 -13.92 11.96
C VAL A 147 4.33 -14.60 12.30
N ALA A 148 4.37 -15.21 13.48
CA ALA A 148 5.43 -16.12 13.89
C ALA A 148 4.81 -17.44 14.34
N THR A 149 5.57 -18.51 14.22
CA THR A 149 5.22 -19.81 14.79
C THR A 149 6.27 -20.20 15.84
N SER A 150 5.83 -20.95 16.85
CA SER A 150 6.71 -21.49 17.88
C SER A 150 6.21 -22.84 18.39
N GLN A 151 7.15 -23.73 18.72
CA GLN A 151 6.87 -25.00 19.38
C GLN A 151 6.86 -24.87 20.91
N ASP A 152 7.64 -23.93 21.47
CA ASP A 152 7.79 -23.74 22.92
C ASP A 152 6.86 -22.67 23.49
N GLY A 153 6.23 -21.85 22.64
CA GLY A 153 5.38 -20.75 23.05
C GLY A 153 6.13 -19.55 23.66
N VAL A 154 7.47 -19.55 23.63
CA VAL A 154 8.34 -18.56 24.26
C VAL A 154 9.11 -17.73 23.23
N ASN A 155 9.66 -18.37 22.21
CA ASN A 155 10.52 -17.73 21.21
C ASN A 155 9.82 -17.63 19.86
N PHE A 156 9.68 -16.40 19.35
CA PHE A 156 8.97 -16.13 18.11
C PHE A 156 9.85 -15.36 17.10
N SER A 157 9.84 -15.84 15.86
CA SER A 157 10.51 -15.16 14.74
C SER A 157 9.46 -14.72 13.74
N PHE A 158 9.06 -13.45 13.82
CA PHE A 158 8.02 -12.87 13.01
C PHE A 158 8.46 -12.69 11.56
N LYS A 159 7.54 -13.01 10.66
CA LYS A 159 7.64 -12.75 9.23
C LYS A 159 6.47 -11.92 8.80
N ASN A 160 6.68 -11.08 7.81
CA ASN A 160 5.59 -10.33 7.23
C ASN A 160 4.89 -11.11 6.14
N VAL A 161 3.57 -11.01 6.15
CA VAL A 161 2.68 -11.78 5.27
C VAL A 161 2.02 -10.88 4.23
N LEU A 162 2.34 -9.58 4.22
CA LEU A 162 1.84 -8.56 3.29
C LEU A 162 3.02 -7.89 2.54
N GLY A 163 2.72 -7.25 1.41
CA GLY A 163 3.68 -6.44 0.64
C GLY A 163 3.43 -4.94 0.81
N TYR A 164 4.26 -4.11 0.16
CA TYR A 164 4.15 -2.65 0.27
C TYR A 164 4.34 -1.96 -1.07
N LEU A 165 3.56 -0.91 -1.29
CA LEU A 165 3.85 0.09 -2.31
C LEU A 165 4.44 1.33 -1.63
N ARG A 166 5.55 1.83 -2.17
CA ARG A 166 6.16 3.09 -1.75
C ARG A 166 6.02 4.12 -2.86
N LEU A 167 5.16 5.10 -2.65
CA LEU A 167 5.06 6.28 -3.49
C LEU A 167 6.04 7.34 -3.02
N SER A 168 6.56 8.10 -3.96
CA SER A 168 7.44 9.25 -3.73
C SER A 168 6.80 10.43 -4.45
N LEU A 169 6.40 11.46 -3.71
CA LEU A 169 5.69 12.62 -4.27
C LEU A 169 6.47 13.90 -4.02
N ILE A 170 6.52 14.77 -5.02
CA ILE A 170 6.95 16.18 -4.89
C ILE A 170 5.85 17.10 -5.40
N GLY A 171 5.86 18.36 -4.98
CA GLY A 171 4.94 19.39 -5.46
C GLY A 171 4.65 20.46 -4.44
N ASP A 172 3.59 21.23 -4.67
CA ASP A 172 3.21 22.42 -3.90
C ASP A 172 1.89 22.26 -3.14
N LYS A 173 1.17 21.15 -3.35
CA LYS A 173 -0.12 20.87 -2.73
C LYS A 173 -0.02 20.02 -1.47
N LYS A 174 -1.10 20.03 -0.69
CA LYS A 174 -1.26 19.24 0.55
C LYS A 174 -2.13 18.01 0.29
N VAL A 175 -1.55 16.82 0.43
CA VAL A 175 -2.20 15.53 0.18
C VAL A 175 -3.20 15.20 1.28
N ARG A 176 -4.45 14.96 0.92
CA ARG A 176 -5.54 14.54 1.83
C ARG A 176 -5.65 13.02 1.90
N SER A 177 -5.52 12.34 0.78
CA SER A 177 -5.53 10.88 0.73
C SER A 177 -4.88 10.33 -0.53
N ILE A 178 -4.52 9.05 -0.51
CA ILE A 178 -4.03 8.32 -1.68
C ILE A 178 -4.86 7.06 -1.82
N ALA A 179 -5.57 6.90 -2.93
CA ALA A 179 -6.36 5.70 -3.21
C ALA A 179 -5.61 4.80 -4.21
N LEU A 180 -5.57 3.51 -3.94
CA LEU A 180 -5.06 2.46 -4.82
C LEU A 180 -6.23 1.59 -5.30
N HIS A 181 -6.26 1.29 -6.60
CA HIS A 181 -7.21 0.39 -7.23
C HIS A 181 -6.48 -0.53 -8.23
N GLY A 182 -6.78 -1.83 -8.22
CA GLY A 182 -6.32 -2.77 -9.24
C GLY A 182 -7.21 -2.69 -10.47
N ASN A 183 -6.63 -2.61 -11.67
CA ASN A 183 -7.40 -2.35 -12.89
C ASN A 183 -8.22 -3.57 -13.39
N ASN A 184 -8.11 -4.74 -12.73
CA ASN A 184 -8.89 -5.93 -13.03
C ASN A 184 -9.77 -6.38 -11.85
N ASN A 185 -10.19 -5.44 -10.98
CA ASN A 185 -11.03 -5.72 -9.81
C ASN A 185 -10.42 -6.71 -8.81
N GLU A 186 -9.09 -6.72 -8.69
CA GLU A 186 -8.41 -7.51 -7.67
C GLU A 186 -8.90 -7.11 -6.26
N ILE A 187 -9.16 -8.11 -5.39
CA ILE A 187 -9.45 -7.85 -3.98
C ILE A 187 -8.16 -7.39 -3.32
N MET A 188 -8.22 -6.26 -2.61
CA MET A 188 -7.06 -5.64 -1.98
C MET A 188 -7.22 -5.38 -0.49
N SER A 189 -8.45 -5.39 0.02
CA SER A 189 -8.71 -5.23 1.44
C SER A 189 -9.89 -6.07 1.90
N GLY A 190 -9.91 -6.36 3.20
CA GLY A 190 -10.91 -7.19 3.84
C GLY A 190 -10.33 -8.07 4.94
N ILE A 191 -11.21 -8.88 5.52
CA ILE A 191 -10.87 -9.92 6.48
C ILE A 191 -10.47 -11.17 5.70
N PHE A 192 -9.36 -11.78 6.11
CA PHE A 192 -8.87 -13.04 5.57
C PHE A 192 -8.48 -13.96 6.73
N TYR A 193 -8.31 -15.24 6.45
CA TYR A 193 -7.67 -16.16 7.37
C TYR A 193 -6.47 -16.85 6.73
N PHE A 194 -5.53 -17.27 7.57
CA PHE A 194 -4.32 -17.97 7.15
C PHE A 194 -4.58 -19.44 6.89
N ASP A 195 -3.91 -19.99 5.87
CA ASP A 195 -3.59 -21.41 5.90
C ASP A 195 -2.47 -21.60 6.94
N LEU A 196 -2.77 -22.26 8.07
CA LEU A 196 -1.79 -22.41 9.14
C LEU A 196 -0.61 -23.33 8.77
N GLY A 197 -0.74 -24.12 7.69
CA GLY A 197 0.35 -24.88 7.09
C GLY A 197 1.24 -24.06 6.15
N ASP A 198 0.74 -22.93 5.65
CA ASP A 198 1.47 -21.96 4.83
C ASP A 198 0.99 -20.53 5.12
N ILE A 199 1.64 -19.87 6.07
CA ILE A 199 1.25 -18.54 6.56
C ILE A 199 1.31 -17.42 5.50
N TYR A 200 1.87 -17.68 4.32
CA TYR A 200 1.87 -16.75 3.19
C TYR A 200 0.62 -16.88 2.32
N ASN A 201 -0.08 -18.01 2.44
CA ASN A 201 -1.34 -18.24 1.76
C ASN A 201 -2.49 -17.72 2.63
N HIS A 202 -3.29 -16.82 2.07
CA HIS A 202 -4.46 -16.25 2.73
C HIS A 202 -5.71 -16.50 1.90
N ILE A 203 -6.84 -16.67 2.59
CA ILE A 203 -8.14 -16.85 1.97
C ILE A 203 -9.06 -15.73 2.45
N TRP A 204 -9.57 -14.95 1.50
CA TRP A 204 -10.54 -13.89 1.75
C TRP A 204 -11.83 -14.45 2.36
N TYR A 205 -12.34 -13.75 3.37
CA TYR A 205 -13.51 -14.17 4.14
C TYR A 205 -14.67 -13.15 4.04
N ASP A 206 -14.44 -11.90 4.44
CA ASP A 206 -15.50 -10.89 4.56
C ASP A 206 -14.94 -9.47 4.39
N GLN A 207 -15.82 -8.47 4.29
CA GLN A 207 -15.49 -7.04 4.14
C GLN A 207 -14.59 -6.74 2.94
N LEU A 208 -14.83 -7.47 1.84
CA LEU A 208 -13.97 -7.43 0.66
C LEU A 208 -14.13 -6.12 -0.10
N SER A 209 -13.00 -5.51 -0.43
CA SER A 209 -12.94 -4.33 -1.28
C SER A 209 -11.79 -4.43 -2.27
N ASN A 210 -11.99 -3.83 -3.44
CA ASN A 210 -11.02 -3.73 -4.53
C ASN A 210 -10.19 -2.44 -4.43
N SER A 211 -10.11 -1.83 -3.25
CA SER A 211 -9.41 -0.56 -3.02
C SER A 211 -8.71 -0.54 -1.68
N ILE A 212 -7.68 0.29 -1.60
CA ILE A 212 -7.03 0.71 -0.36
C ILE A 212 -6.93 2.24 -0.40
N VAL A 213 -7.17 2.90 0.71
CA VAL A 213 -7.04 4.35 0.86
C VAL A 213 -6.08 4.64 2.00
N LEU A 214 -5.01 5.38 1.72
CA LEU A 214 -4.14 5.97 2.72
C LEU A 214 -4.69 7.35 3.10
N ASP A 215 -5.26 7.48 4.30
CA ASP A 215 -5.77 8.72 4.86
C ASP A 215 -4.62 9.54 5.47
N CYS A 216 -4.39 10.74 4.93
CA CYS A 216 -3.33 11.65 5.35
C CYS A 216 -3.77 12.59 6.49
N LEU A 217 -4.82 12.24 7.23
CA LEU A 217 -5.43 13.02 8.30
C LEU A 217 -6.07 14.32 7.78
N GLU A 218 -6.89 14.95 8.62
CA GLU A 218 -7.68 16.14 8.25
C GLU A 218 -6.79 17.27 7.73
N GLU A 219 -5.67 17.50 8.39
CA GLU A 219 -4.71 18.51 7.98
C GLU A 219 -4.03 18.18 6.65
N GLY A 220 -3.83 16.91 6.30
CA GLY A 220 -3.08 16.50 5.11
C GLY A 220 -1.57 16.74 5.21
N ILE A 221 -0.82 16.19 4.24
CA ILE A 221 0.65 16.26 4.19
C ILE A 221 1.11 17.23 3.12
N GLN A 222 1.83 18.28 3.53
CA GLN A 222 2.34 19.31 2.61
C GLN A 222 3.51 18.75 1.79
N LEU A 223 3.40 18.80 0.47
CA LEU A 223 4.50 18.46 -0.43
C LEU A 223 5.48 19.64 -0.59
N SER A 224 6.70 19.31 -1.01
CA SER A 224 7.75 20.26 -1.37
C SER A 224 8.56 19.75 -2.56
N GLU A 225 9.66 20.43 -2.89
CA GLU A 225 10.67 19.91 -3.84
C GLU A 225 11.44 18.70 -3.31
N THR A 226 11.44 18.48 -1.99
CA THR A 226 12.01 17.27 -1.39
C THR A 226 10.98 16.14 -1.47
N PRO A 227 11.36 14.95 -1.99
CA PRO A 227 10.45 13.81 -2.08
C PRO A 227 9.89 13.40 -0.72
N GLN A 228 8.56 13.41 -0.61
CA GLN A 228 7.84 12.82 0.51
C GLN A 228 7.46 11.38 0.15
N GLU A 229 7.86 10.43 1.01
CA GLU A 229 7.51 9.03 0.85
C GLU A 229 6.17 8.71 1.53
N PHE A 230 5.36 7.90 0.84
CA PHE A 230 4.09 7.37 1.33
C PHE A 230 4.10 5.86 1.14
N TYR A 231 3.73 5.14 2.19
CA TYR A 231 3.72 3.69 2.17
C TYR A 231 2.29 3.17 2.33
N MET A 232 1.93 2.20 1.50
CA MET A 232 0.66 1.47 1.60
C MET A 232 0.96 -0.01 1.79
N VAL A 233 0.30 -0.62 2.77
CA VAL A 233 0.30 -2.07 2.95
C VAL A 233 -0.66 -2.69 1.93
N VAL A 234 -0.22 -3.71 1.21
CA VAL A 234 -1.01 -4.35 0.14
C VAL A 234 -0.92 -5.87 0.34
N PRO A 235 -2.02 -6.65 0.19
CA PRO A 235 -1.92 -8.10 0.23
C PRO A 235 -1.05 -8.61 -0.92
N PRO A 236 -0.49 -9.83 -0.82
CA PRO A 236 0.10 -10.49 -1.96
C PRO A 236 -0.94 -10.61 -3.09
N VAL A 237 -0.67 -9.97 -4.23
CA VAL A 237 -1.63 -9.84 -5.32
C VAL A 237 -0.90 -9.60 -6.65
N THR A 238 -1.45 -10.12 -7.73
CA THR A 238 -0.97 -9.85 -9.09
C THR A 238 -1.89 -8.88 -9.79
N PHE A 239 -1.43 -7.65 -10.00
CA PHE A 239 -2.08 -6.63 -10.82
C PHE A 239 -1.92 -6.96 -12.29
N SER A 240 -2.76 -7.86 -12.80
CA SER A 240 -2.64 -8.40 -14.16
C SER A 240 -2.96 -7.36 -15.25
N GLY A 241 -3.85 -6.42 -14.96
CA GLY A 241 -4.16 -5.25 -15.79
C GLY A 241 -3.43 -3.98 -15.34
N GLY A 242 -2.46 -4.12 -14.44
CA GLY A 242 -1.84 -3.02 -13.71
C GLY A 242 -2.78 -2.41 -12.67
N PHE A 243 -2.46 -1.20 -12.24
CA PHE A 243 -3.14 -0.54 -11.13
C PHE A 243 -3.22 0.98 -11.36
N THR A 244 -4.12 1.61 -10.63
CA THR A 244 -4.33 3.05 -10.61
C THR A 244 -4.17 3.57 -9.19
N ILE A 245 -3.44 4.67 -9.06
CA ILE A 245 -3.29 5.46 -7.85
C ILE A 245 -3.93 6.81 -8.08
N SER A 246 -4.71 7.30 -7.12
CA SER A 246 -5.24 8.66 -7.14
C SER A 246 -4.78 9.40 -5.90
N VAL A 247 -3.91 10.40 -6.09
CA VAL A 247 -3.53 11.34 -5.02
C VAL A 247 -4.58 12.43 -4.96
N ASN A 248 -5.30 12.54 -3.84
CA ASN A 248 -6.31 13.56 -3.62
C ASN A 248 -5.75 14.65 -2.70
N PHE A 249 -5.97 15.90 -3.05
CA PHE A 249 -5.47 17.06 -2.31
C PHE A 249 -6.58 17.69 -1.46
N THR A 250 -6.17 18.47 -0.45
CA THR A 250 -7.09 19.18 0.45
C THR A 250 -7.89 20.29 -0.26
N ASP A 251 -7.42 20.79 -1.40
CA ASP A 251 -8.13 21.76 -2.25
C ASP A 251 -9.23 21.13 -3.13
N GLY A 252 -9.44 19.82 -3.02
CA GLY A 252 -10.43 19.05 -3.78
C GLY A 252 -9.94 18.56 -5.16
N THR A 253 -8.73 18.92 -5.58
CA THR A 253 -8.15 18.41 -6.83
C THR A 253 -7.52 17.03 -6.64
N SER A 254 -7.24 16.32 -7.74
CA SER A 254 -6.56 15.02 -7.72
C SER A 254 -5.47 14.89 -8.79
N CYS A 255 -4.61 13.89 -8.61
CA CYS A 255 -3.57 13.46 -9.54
C CYS A 255 -3.66 11.93 -9.72
N PRO A 256 -4.44 11.43 -10.70
CA PRO A 256 -4.46 10.02 -11.02
C PRO A 256 -3.17 9.61 -11.75
N GLN A 257 -2.66 8.42 -11.43
CA GLN A 257 -1.51 7.77 -12.03
C GLN A 257 -1.90 6.33 -12.31
N SER A 258 -1.86 5.90 -13.57
CA SER A 258 -2.26 4.54 -13.94
C SER A 258 -1.15 3.85 -14.73
N THR A 259 -1.10 2.52 -14.62
CA THR A 259 -0.25 1.70 -15.46
C THR A 259 -0.99 0.45 -15.87
N SER A 260 -0.71 -0.04 -17.09
CA SER A 260 -1.15 -1.35 -17.58
C SER A 260 -0.10 -2.45 -17.37
N LYS A 261 1.04 -2.11 -16.76
CA LYS A 261 2.12 -3.07 -16.52
C LYS A 261 1.69 -4.09 -15.47
N ASN A 262 1.93 -5.36 -15.76
CA ASN A 262 1.77 -6.41 -14.78
C ASN A 262 2.73 -6.18 -13.60
N LEU A 263 2.20 -6.25 -12.37
CA LEU A 263 3.00 -6.20 -11.15
C LEU A 263 2.51 -7.28 -10.17
N GLN A 264 3.42 -8.14 -9.73
CA GLN A 264 3.18 -9.06 -8.63
C GLN A 264 3.74 -8.48 -7.34
N ILE A 265 2.85 -8.21 -6.39
CA ILE A 265 3.21 -7.85 -5.01
C ILE A 265 3.41 -9.14 -4.23
N GLU A 266 4.61 -9.30 -3.68
CA GLU A 266 4.98 -10.41 -2.81
C GLU A 266 4.98 -9.98 -1.34
N ALA A 267 4.75 -10.94 -0.45
CA ALA A 267 4.92 -10.72 0.97
C ALA A 267 6.36 -10.30 1.29
N ASN A 268 6.52 -9.45 2.29
CA ASN A 268 7.81 -9.00 2.79
C ASN A 268 8.65 -8.14 1.81
N THR A 269 8.02 -7.56 0.78
CA THR A 269 8.74 -6.79 -0.26
C THR A 269 8.18 -5.38 -0.43
N ILE A 270 9.07 -4.39 -0.48
CA ILE A 270 8.74 -3.00 -0.81
C ILE A 270 8.89 -2.80 -2.32
N TYR A 271 7.83 -2.33 -2.96
CA TYR A 271 7.80 -1.99 -4.38
C TYR A 271 7.86 -0.46 -4.53
N PRO A 272 9.05 0.10 -4.81
CA PRO A 272 9.19 1.53 -5.00
C PRO A 272 8.61 1.98 -6.34
N MET A 273 7.85 3.06 -6.30
CA MET A 273 7.40 3.77 -7.50
C MET A 273 8.36 4.91 -7.86
N ALA A 274 8.32 5.31 -9.14
CA ALA A 274 9.01 6.51 -9.58
C ALA A 274 8.44 7.75 -8.86
N THR A 275 9.27 8.77 -8.64
CA THR A 275 8.82 10.03 -8.07
C THR A 275 7.83 10.71 -9.00
N VAL A 276 6.66 11.09 -8.46
CA VAL A 276 5.62 11.81 -9.19
C VAL A 276 5.66 13.28 -8.81
N ASN A 277 5.77 14.16 -9.81
CA ASN A 277 5.63 15.60 -9.62
C ASN A 277 4.16 16.00 -9.73
N THR A 278 3.58 16.35 -8.59
CA THR A 278 2.15 16.70 -8.48
C THR A 278 1.85 18.16 -8.80
N SER A 279 2.86 19.04 -8.93
CA SER A 279 2.64 20.41 -9.42
C SER A 279 2.23 20.42 -10.91
N GLU A 280 2.38 19.29 -11.59
CA GLU A 280 1.81 19.06 -12.92
C GLU A 280 0.40 18.42 -12.88
N SER A 281 -0.24 18.31 -11.71
CA SER A 281 -1.54 17.63 -11.62
C SER A 281 -2.64 18.35 -12.41
N GLY A 282 -3.46 17.54 -13.08
CA GLY A 282 -4.47 18.01 -14.03
C GLY A 282 -3.94 18.28 -15.44
N TRP A 283 -2.64 18.08 -15.69
CA TRP A 283 -2.09 18.11 -17.05
C TRP A 283 -2.00 16.68 -17.63
N ALA A 284 -2.74 16.45 -18.69
CA ALA A 284 -2.67 15.31 -19.60
C ALA A 284 -1.56 15.49 -20.63
N TYR A 285 -0.85 14.41 -20.94
CA TYR A 285 0.24 14.36 -21.90
C TYR A 285 -0.03 13.37 -23.02
N MET A 286 0.00 13.86 -24.25
CA MET A 286 -0.01 13.03 -25.46
C MET A 286 1.31 13.20 -26.21
N TYR A 287 1.86 12.08 -26.68
CA TYR A 287 3.06 12.09 -27.53
C TYR A 287 2.70 11.57 -28.92
N ILE A 288 3.09 12.29 -29.96
CA ILE A 288 2.85 11.90 -31.37
C ILE A 288 4.20 11.86 -32.08
N ASN A 289 4.56 10.71 -32.61
CA ASN A 289 5.73 10.58 -33.49
C ASN A 289 5.28 10.83 -34.92
N HIS A 290 5.96 11.75 -35.60
CA HIS A 290 5.63 12.18 -36.95
C HIS A 290 6.87 12.25 -37.83
N THR A 291 6.74 11.85 -39.09
CA THR A 291 7.76 11.99 -40.14
C THR A 291 7.20 12.80 -41.30
N GLY A 292 7.94 13.79 -41.79
CA GLY A 292 7.53 14.63 -42.92
C GLY A 292 7.81 16.11 -42.66
N GLU A 293 7.40 16.96 -43.60
CA GLU A 293 7.70 18.40 -43.58
C GLU A 293 6.70 19.23 -42.76
N ALA A 294 5.49 18.71 -42.53
CA ALA A 294 4.43 19.43 -41.84
C ALA A 294 3.45 18.49 -41.12
N VAL A 295 2.80 18.99 -40.05
CA VAL A 295 1.81 18.25 -39.27
C VAL A 295 0.63 19.15 -38.88
N SER A 296 -0.58 18.59 -38.86
CA SER A 296 -1.75 19.30 -38.35
C SER A 296 -1.73 19.40 -36.83
N TYR A 297 -2.16 20.54 -36.31
CA TYR A 297 -2.29 20.74 -34.87
C TYR A 297 -3.29 19.75 -34.27
N PRO A 298 -2.95 19.10 -33.15
CA PRO A 298 -3.94 18.37 -32.37
C PRO A 298 -4.93 19.36 -31.74
N ILE A 299 -6.22 19.13 -31.98
CA ILE A 299 -7.31 19.88 -31.39
C ILE A 299 -7.72 19.16 -30.12
N LEU A 300 -7.75 19.87 -29.01
CA LEU A 300 -8.14 19.30 -27.73
C LEU A 300 -9.63 19.56 -27.46
N ILE A 301 -10.30 18.57 -26.89
CA ILE A 301 -11.73 18.58 -26.58
C ILE A 301 -11.90 18.34 -25.08
N GLY A 302 -12.78 19.08 -24.40
CA GLY A 302 -13.16 18.86 -23.01
C GLY A 302 -14.44 19.61 -22.65
N GLU A 303 -15.12 19.21 -21.57
CA GLU A 303 -16.37 19.85 -21.11
C GLU A 303 -16.16 21.24 -20.50
N SER A 304 -14.92 21.57 -20.13
CA SER A 304 -14.52 22.83 -19.49
C SER A 304 -13.50 23.61 -20.32
N SER A 305 -12.97 24.72 -19.79
CA SER A 305 -11.92 25.48 -20.47
C SER A 305 -10.66 24.62 -20.66
N VAL A 306 -10.40 24.20 -21.89
CA VAL A 306 -9.18 23.48 -22.25
C VAL A 306 -8.03 24.47 -22.43
N THR A 307 -6.94 24.24 -21.70
CA THR A 307 -5.68 24.98 -21.89
C THR A 307 -4.57 24.00 -22.23
N GLY A 308 -3.67 24.35 -23.15
CA GLY A 308 -2.60 23.44 -23.52
C GLY A 308 -1.46 24.09 -24.27
N VAL A 309 -0.35 23.37 -24.36
CA VAL A 309 0.83 23.71 -25.15
C VAL A 309 1.20 22.49 -26.00
N ILE A 310 1.45 22.72 -27.28
CA ILE A 310 1.97 21.74 -28.23
C ILE A 310 3.43 22.10 -28.47
N ASN A 311 4.35 21.18 -28.22
CA ASN A 311 5.75 21.28 -28.61
C ASN A 311 5.97 20.38 -29.82
N PHE A 312 6.48 20.93 -30.92
CA PHE A 312 6.58 20.19 -32.19
C PHE A 312 7.84 19.33 -32.33
N GLY A 313 8.79 19.45 -31.42
CA GLY A 313 10.03 18.66 -31.45
C GLY A 313 11.12 19.22 -32.36
N ASP A 314 10.88 20.37 -33.02
CA ASP A 314 11.84 21.15 -33.81
C ASP A 314 12.33 22.42 -33.08
N GLY A 315 12.08 22.49 -31.77
CA GLY A 315 12.38 23.66 -30.93
C GLY A 315 11.28 24.73 -30.92
N THR A 316 10.17 24.54 -31.64
CA THR A 316 9.02 25.45 -31.61
C THR A 316 7.86 24.90 -30.78
N SER A 317 6.99 25.81 -30.33
CA SER A 317 5.81 25.50 -29.54
C SER A 317 4.66 26.43 -29.85
N ALA A 318 3.42 25.98 -29.62
CA ALA A 318 2.21 26.78 -29.76
C ALA A 318 1.19 26.48 -28.66
N SER A 319 0.26 27.40 -28.44
CA SER A 319 -0.90 27.14 -27.58
C SER A 319 -1.86 26.17 -28.26
N ALA A 320 -2.43 25.23 -27.50
CA ALA A 320 -3.45 24.32 -27.99
C ALA A 320 -4.78 25.06 -28.18
N GLY A 321 -5.49 24.82 -29.29
CA GLY A 321 -6.78 25.46 -29.58
C GLY A 321 -6.94 26.07 -30.98
N GLY A 322 -5.97 25.87 -31.88
CA GLY A 322 -6.01 26.38 -33.26
C GLY A 322 -6.08 25.28 -34.32
N ASN A 323 -6.78 25.55 -35.43
CA ASN A 323 -6.77 24.71 -36.64
C ASN A 323 -5.68 25.18 -37.59
N TYR A 324 -4.45 24.75 -37.35
CA TYR A 324 -3.29 25.16 -38.14
C TYR A 324 -2.46 23.96 -38.58
N ILE A 325 -1.64 24.18 -39.61
CA ILE A 325 -0.59 23.28 -40.03
C ILE A 325 0.72 23.86 -39.49
N HIS A 326 1.49 23.04 -38.79
CA HIS A 326 2.87 23.35 -38.42
C HIS A 326 3.81 22.88 -39.52
N ASN A 327 4.69 23.74 -40.00
CA ASN A 327 5.80 23.35 -40.88
C ASN A 327 7.07 23.29 -40.02
N TYR A 328 7.77 22.17 -40.05
CA TYR A 328 8.98 22.01 -39.23
C TYR A 328 10.07 22.98 -39.69
N VAL A 329 10.78 23.57 -38.72
CA VAL A 329 11.81 24.58 -38.99
C VAL A 329 13.23 24.03 -38.99
N ASP A 330 13.39 22.72 -38.78
CA ASP A 330 14.67 22.03 -38.80
C ASP A 330 14.76 21.03 -39.97
N ALA A 331 15.94 20.43 -40.13
CA ALA A 331 16.20 19.42 -41.17
C ALA A 331 15.96 17.97 -40.66
N ASN A 332 15.37 17.81 -39.48
CA ASN A 332 15.18 16.50 -38.89
C ASN A 332 14.02 15.77 -39.61
N PRO A 333 14.20 14.55 -40.13
CA PRO A 333 13.13 13.84 -40.85
C PRO A 333 12.03 13.28 -39.92
N SER A 334 12.20 13.34 -38.60
CA SER A 334 11.28 12.76 -37.62
C SER A 334 11.23 13.56 -36.33
N HIS A 335 10.03 13.78 -35.81
CA HIS A 335 9.78 14.58 -34.62
C HIS A 335 8.87 13.85 -33.64
N THR A 336 9.11 14.08 -32.34
CA THR A 336 8.17 13.72 -31.28
C THR A 336 7.47 14.99 -30.81
N ILE A 337 6.21 15.11 -31.18
CA ILE A 337 5.32 16.18 -30.75
C ILE A 337 4.82 15.83 -29.35
N THR A 338 4.95 16.77 -28.42
CA THR A 338 4.45 16.62 -27.05
C THR A 338 3.32 17.62 -26.80
N VAL A 339 2.14 17.11 -26.50
CA VAL A 339 0.97 17.92 -26.14
C VAL A 339 0.75 17.81 -24.64
N LYS A 340 0.84 18.95 -23.95
CA LYS A 340 0.56 19.10 -22.52
C LYS A 340 -0.74 19.89 -22.38
N SER A 341 -1.77 19.33 -21.75
CA SER A 341 -3.08 19.96 -21.68
C SER A 341 -3.79 19.78 -20.36
N LYS A 342 -4.58 20.76 -19.94
CA LYS A 342 -5.41 20.71 -18.74
C LYS A 342 -6.88 20.87 -19.13
N GLY A 343 -7.70 19.94 -18.65
CA GLY A 343 -9.14 19.89 -18.95
C GLY A 343 -9.49 19.23 -20.29
N ALA A 344 -8.53 18.68 -21.03
CA ALA A 344 -8.82 17.90 -22.23
C ALA A 344 -9.25 16.48 -21.84
N GLU A 345 -10.34 16.00 -22.44
CA GLU A 345 -10.90 14.65 -22.32
C GLU A 345 -10.77 13.86 -23.63
N GLY A 346 -10.38 14.53 -24.71
CA GLY A 346 -10.16 13.94 -26.01
C GLY A 346 -9.37 14.86 -26.92
N PHE A 347 -9.07 14.36 -28.11
CA PHE A 347 -8.42 15.14 -29.14
C PHE A 347 -8.85 14.71 -30.55
N VAL A 348 -8.64 15.59 -31.52
CA VAL A 348 -8.83 15.34 -32.95
C VAL A 348 -7.57 15.78 -33.68
N ILE A 349 -7.10 14.97 -34.62
CA ILE A 349 -6.04 15.34 -35.56
C ILE A 349 -6.61 15.23 -36.97
N TYR A 350 -6.51 16.30 -37.75
CA TYR A 350 -6.93 16.30 -39.15
C TYR A 350 -5.78 15.90 -40.06
N GLY A 351 -5.91 14.78 -40.76
CA GLY A 351 -4.83 14.23 -41.57
C GLY A 351 -3.80 13.52 -40.69
N CYS A 352 -3.62 12.22 -40.94
CA CYS A 352 -2.70 11.37 -40.18
C CYS A 352 -1.45 11.00 -41.00
N ASP A 353 -1.22 11.69 -42.12
CA ASP A 353 -0.04 11.47 -42.95
C ASP A 353 1.22 11.70 -42.11
N GLY A 354 2.20 10.81 -42.23
CA GLY A 354 3.44 10.90 -41.47
C GLY A 354 3.35 10.53 -39.99
N ILE A 355 2.17 10.36 -39.39
CA ILE A 355 2.06 9.90 -38.00
C ILE A 355 2.40 8.41 -37.92
N THR A 356 3.43 8.10 -37.14
CA THR A 356 3.93 6.72 -36.98
C THR A 356 3.52 6.10 -35.64
N LYS A 357 3.27 6.90 -34.61
CA LYS A 357 2.80 6.44 -33.29
C LYS A 357 2.07 7.57 -32.57
N ILE A 358 1.00 7.24 -31.85
CA ILE A 358 0.40 8.09 -30.82
C ILE A 358 0.49 7.34 -29.49
N ASP A 359 0.99 8.02 -28.46
CA ASP A 359 1.10 7.50 -27.10
C ASP A 359 0.22 8.33 -26.17
N LEU A 360 -0.81 7.69 -25.64
CA LEU A 360 -1.80 8.25 -24.73
C LEU A 360 -1.66 7.67 -23.32
N SER A 361 -0.54 7.01 -23.01
CA SER A 361 -0.34 6.38 -21.69
C SER A 361 -0.39 7.38 -20.53
N ASN A 362 -0.23 8.68 -20.82
CA ASN A 362 -0.26 9.78 -19.86
C ASN A 362 -1.31 10.86 -20.21
N PHE A 363 -2.26 10.59 -21.12
CA PHE A 363 -3.31 11.53 -21.54
C PHE A 363 -4.59 11.32 -20.72
#